data_AF-A0A0D6AII5-F1
#
_entry.id   AF-A0A0D6AII5-F1
#
_cell.length_a   1.000
_cell.length_b   1.000
_cell.length_c   1.000
_cell.angle_alpha   90.00
_cell.angle_beta   90.00
_cell.angle_gamma   90.00
#
_symmetry.space_group_name_H-M   'P 1'
#
loop_
_entity.id
_entity.type
_entity.pdbx_description
1 polymer ?
#
loop_
_entity_poly.entity_id
_entity_poly.type
_entity_poly.pdbx_seq_one_letter_code
_entity_poly.pdbx_strand_id
1 'polypeptide(L)'
;MLKKIFSWLTIIIFSCTLIACNNDTIDSVQAFNSDSKPPIPNVKNIAEVAPPALIQQLNQNFTTSQPQVKILTPNNNEVLNTKDVSVTFDVKGLDIFKDEELQMGSHLHFFVDNKPYQAIYSIEKPIILSDLTPGTHTIRVFASRPWHESFKNEGAYAQTTFHVFTPTEDNHPSDTLPLLTYSRPQGVYGAQPIMLDFYLTNAPLHVVAKENPDDDIADWRIRVTINGESFLLDTWQPIYLTGFNKGQNWVKLEFIDENGDVIKNAFNSTVRAIEYDPKTKDTLAKLVTGKISLNKAQAITIRNYESAEEQTIIQEEVTEEENIEENIEESSPTVNLEEKEVIKEEEKENIESLPVLNTDKNQPLLEEESEVVKEENLNIETKKIEIQPELNIDNNQENLSPIESFNKENNQNTPT
;
A
#
# COMPACT_ATOMS: atom_id res chain seq x y z
N MET A 1 -33.28 62.47 32.75
CA MET A 1 -33.85 61.11 32.54
C MET A 1 -33.56 60.49 31.16
N LEU A 2 -33.26 61.27 30.11
CA LEU A 2 -33.27 60.79 28.72
C LEU A 2 -32.37 59.57 28.38
N LYS A 3 -31.18 59.42 29.01
CA LYS A 3 -30.26 58.30 28.73
C LYS A 3 -30.68 56.93 29.28
N LYS A 4 -31.67 56.83 30.19
CA LYS A 4 -32.14 55.53 30.72
C LYS A 4 -33.25 54.88 29.90
N ILE A 5 -33.91 55.60 28.99
CA ILE A 5 -34.99 55.06 28.16
C ILE A 5 -34.41 54.30 26.95
N PHE A 6 -33.38 54.85 26.30
CA PHE A 6 -32.70 54.17 25.18
C PHE A 6 -32.04 52.83 25.56
N SER A 7 -31.63 52.67 26.82
CA SER A 7 -30.99 51.43 27.31
C SER A 7 -31.95 50.25 27.53
N TRP A 8 -33.26 50.44 27.40
CA TRP A 8 -34.26 49.35 27.42
C TRP A 8 -34.86 49.04 26.05
N LEU A 9 -34.77 49.96 25.07
CA LEU A 9 -35.24 49.68 23.71
C LEU A 9 -34.28 48.77 22.92
N THR A 10 -32.98 48.82 23.21
CA THR A 10 -31.97 47.98 22.54
C THR A 10 -31.95 46.52 22.99
N ILE A 11 -32.59 46.18 24.12
CA ILE A 11 -32.61 44.81 24.67
C ILE A 11 -33.76 43.98 24.07
N ILE A 12 -34.84 44.63 23.61
CA ILE A 12 -36.05 43.97 23.09
C ILE A 12 -35.98 43.71 21.57
N ILE A 13 -35.05 44.35 20.86
CA ILE A 13 -34.82 44.15 19.42
C ILE A 13 -33.80 43.02 19.14
N PHE A 14 -33.12 42.50 20.17
CA PHE A 14 -32.15 41.40 20.05
C PHE A 14 -32.70 40.04 20.52
N SER A 15 -34.02 39.85 20.46
CA SER A 15 -34.71 38.69 21.08
C SER A 15 -35.81 38.07 20.20
N CYS A 16 -35.71 38.16 18.87
CA CYS A 16 -36.75 37.68 17.92
C CYS A 16 -36.22 36.87 16.73
N THR A 17 -34.98 36.36 16.78
CA THR A 17 -34.44 35.39 15.81
C THR A 17 -33.67 34.29 16.56
N LEU A 18 -33.57 33.10 15.94
CA LEU A 18 -32.90 31.90 16.46
C LEU A 18 -33.62 31.17 17.63
N ILE A 19 -34.89 30.78 17.39
CA ILE A 19 -35.38 29.49 17.91
C ILE A 19 -35.27 28.49 16.76
N ALA A 20 -34.13 27.80 16.69
CA ALA A 20 -33.85 26.72 15.74
C ALA A 20 -32.68 25.86 16.24
N CYS A 21 -32.79 25.34 17.48
CA CYS A 21 -31.84 24.35 17.99
C CYS A 21 -32.13 22.98 17.37
N ASN A 22 -31.67 22.76 16.14
CA ASN A 22 -31.34 21.40 15.71
C ASN A 22 -30.04 21.00 16.38
N ASN A 23 -29.94 19.74 16.80
CA ASN A 23 -28.64 19.15 17.12
C ASN A 23 -27.92 18.87 15.80
N ASP A 24 -26.92 19.68 15.48
CA ASP A 24 -25.88 19.27 14.54
C ASP A 24 -24.94 18.30 15.29
N THR A 25 -25.40 17.07 15.51
CA THR A 25 -24.47 15.95 15.65
C THR A 25 -23.73 15.84 14.32
N ILE A 26 -22.40 15.80 14.38
CA ILE A 26 -21.60 15.52 13.20
C ILE A 26 -21.75 14.02 12.91
N ASP A 27 -22.81 13.68 12.19
CA ASP A 27 -23.17 12.32 11.77
C ASP A 27 -22.21 11.85 10.67
N SER A 28 -20.94 11.67 11.04
CA SER A 28 -19.93 11.08 10.19
C SER A 28 -20.25 9.60 9.94
N VAL A 29 -20.22 9.20 8.67
CA VAL A 29 -20.27 7.79 8.21
C VAL A 29 -21.64 7.09 8.27
N GLN A 30 -22.72 7.70 7.74
CA GLN A 30 -23.91 6.92 7.33
C GLN A 30 -24.68 7.44 6.10
N ALA A 31 -24.01 7.71 4.96
CA ALA A 31 -24.68 8.16 3.73
C ALA A 31 -24.01 7.72 2.39
N PHE A 32 -24.10 6.43 2.05
CA PHE A 32 -23.97 5.86 0.68
C PHE A 32 -24.71 4.50 0.68
N ASN A 33 -26.04 4.42 0.60
CA ASN A 33 -26.98 4.95 -0.40
C ASN A 33 -26.77 4.34 -1.81
N SER A 34 -27.74 3.52 -2.21
CA SER A 34 -27.67 2.52 -3.29
C SER A 34 -27.90 3.06 -4.71
N ASP A 35 -27.55 4.32 -4.97
CA ASP A 35 -27.59 4.88 -6.32
C ASP A 35 -26.36 4.44 -7.11
N SER A 36 -26.40 3.21 -7.61
CA SER A 36 -25.31 2.62 -8.37
C SER A 36 -25.08 3.38 -9.68
N LYS A 37 -24.01 4.19 -9.71
CA LYS A 37 -23.34 4.59 -10.96
C LYS A 37 -23.18 3.35 -11.85
N PRO A 38 -23.47 3.41 -13.16
CA PRO A 38 -23.46 2.22 -14.00
C PRO A 38 -22.09 1.53 -13.96
N PRO A 39 -22.05 0.19 -13.95
CA PRO A 39 -20.79 -0.56 -13.89
C PRO A 39 -19.90 -0.17 -15.07
N ILE A 40 -18.60 -0.06 -14.80
CA ILE A 40 -17.50 0.35 -15.70
C ILE A 40 -17.92 0.37 -17.19
N PRO A 41 -18.26 1.55 -17.76
CA PRO A 41 -18.85 1.60 -19.08
C PRO A 41 -17.86 1.18 -20.18
N ASN A 42 -18.30 0.25 -21.03
CA ASN A 42 -17.68 -0.17 -22.29
C ASN A 42 -16.38 -1.02 -22.21
N VAL A 43 -16.12 -1.70 -21.10
CA VAL A 43 -15.22 -2.88 -21.10
C VAL A 43 -15.97 -4.15 -21.52
N LYS A 44 -15.26 -5.16 -22.02
CA LYS A 44 -15.83 -6.35 -22.68
C LYS A 44 -15.80 -7.59 -21.82
N ASN A 45 -14.67 -7.86 -21.17
CA ASN A 45 -14.47 -9.06 -20.34
C ASN A 45 -14.43 -8.71 -18.85
N ILE A 46 -13.89 -7.55 -18.48
CA ILE A 46 -13.87 -7.07 -17.09
C ILE A 46 -15.25 -6.54 -16.70
N ALA A 47 -15.70 -6.83 -15.48
CA ALA A 47 -16.91 -6.24 -14.92
C ALA A 47 -16.75 -5.95 -13.42
N GLU A 48 -17.17 -4.76 -13.01
CA GLU A 48 -17.32 -4.38 -11.61
C GLU A 48 -18.55 -5.06 -10.98
N VAL A 49 -18.40 -5.50 -9.73
CA VAL A 49 -19.43 -6.14 -8.93
C VAL A 49 -19.37 -5.64 -7.48
N ALA A 50 -20.42 -5.89 -6.71
CA ALA A 50 -20.43 -5.56 -5.29
C ALA A 50 -19.31 -6.31 -4.50
N PRO A 51 -18.78 -5.73 -3.40
CA PRO A 51 -17.84 -6.42 -2.52
C PRO A 51 -18.43 -7.74 -1.98
N PRO A 52 -17.62 -8.80 -1.75
CA PRO A 52 -18.10 -10.05 -1.19
C PRO A 52 -18.84 -9.86 0.15
N ALA A 53 -20.00 -10.51 0.31
CA ALA A 53 -20.89 -10.26 1.45
C ALA A 53 -20.23 -10.46 2.83
N LEU A 54 -19.35 -11.46 2.96
CA LEU A 54 -18.60 -11.70 4.19
C LEU A 54 -17.60 -10.57 4.48
N ILE A 55 -16.98 -9.99 3.45
CA ILE A 55 -16.13 -8.80 3.62
C ILE A 55 -16.97 -7.59 4.08
N GLN A 56 -18.17 -7.39 3.52
CA GLN A 56 -19.07 -6.31 3.97
C GLN A 56 -19.49 -6.45 5.44
N GLN A 57 -19.68 -7.69 5.91
CA GLN A 57 -19.98 -7.99 7.32
C GLN A 57 -18.78 -7.71 8.24
N LEU A 58 -17.58 -8.18 7.87
CA LEU A 58 -16.36 -7.94 8.64
C LEU A 58 -15.94 -6.46 8.65
N ASN A 59 -16.31 -5.68 7.63
CA ASN A 59 -16.04 -4.24 7.56
C ASN A 59 -16.79 -3.43 8.63
N GLN A 60 -17.87 -3.96 9.20
CA GLN A 60 -18.62 -3.27 10.26
C GLN A 60 -17.75 -3.00 11.50
N ASN A 61 -16.79 -3.89 11.78
CA ASN A 61 -15.84 -3.78 12.90
C ASN A 61 -14.87 -2.58 12.74
N PHE A 62 -14.75 -2.02 11.53
CA PHE A 62 -13.83 -0.91 11.22
C PHE A 62 -14.55 0.41 10.91
N THR A 63 -15.85 0.51 11.20
CA THR A 63 -16.68 1.71 10.94
C THR A 63 -16.23 2.94 11.72
N THR A 64 -15.76 2.76 12.96
CA THR A 64 -15.25 3.83 13.82
C THR A 64 -13.72 3.95 13.81
N SER A 65 -13.00 3.06 13.10
CA SER A 65 -11.54 3.06 13.05
C SER A 65 -11.01 4.21 12.21
N GLN A 66 -10.16 5.04 12.81
CA GLN A 66 -9.52 6.20 12.17
C GLN A 66 -7.99 6.07 12.34
N PRO A 67 -7.34 5.10 11.67
CA PRO A 67 -5.90 4.87 11.81
C PRO A 67 -5.08 6.13 11.56
N GLN A 68 -4.06 6.30 12.39
CA GLN A 68 -3.00 7.29 12.28
C GLN A 68 -1.68 6.53 12.11
N VAL A 69 -0.97 6.79 11.02
CA VAL A 69 0.32 6.16 10.68
C VAL A 69 1.35 7.27 10.53
N LYS A 70 2.54 7.08 11.12
CA LYS A 70 3.69 7.98 10.93
C LYS A 70 4.95 7.18 10.71
N ILE A 71 5.86 7.73 9.91
CA ILE A 71 7.23 7.25 9.79
C ILE A 71 8.07 8.03 10.78
N LEU A 72 8.82 7.31 11.62
CA LEU A 72 9.71 7.89 12.63
C LEU A 72 11.17 7.89 12.16
N THR A 73 11.57 6.86 11.41
CA THR A 73 12.84 6.80 10.68
C THR A 73 12.63 6.16 9.29
N PRO A 74 13.36 6.59 8.26
CA PRO A 74 14.24 7.77 8.21
C PRO A 74 13.47 9.10 8.19
N ASN A 75 14.13 10.18 8.57
CA ASN A 75 13.59 11.54 8.50
C ASN A 75 13.50 11.99 7.03
N ASN A 76 12.60 12.94 6.75
CA ASN A 76 12.43 13.44 5.39
C ASN A 76 13.68 14.23 4.93
N ASN A 77 14.17 13.89 3.74
CA ASN A 77 15.43 14.33 3.14
C ASN A 77 16.70 13.98 3.94
N GLU A 78 16.66 12.93 4.76
CA GLU A 78 17.85 12.44 5.49
C GLU A 78 18.86 11.79 4.54
N VAL A 79 20.16 12.11 4.71
CA VAL A 79 21.26 11.50 3.93
C VAL A 79 21.98 10.47 4.81
N LEU A 80 21.85 9.20 4.43
CA LEU A 80 22.35 8.05 5.18
C LEU A 80 23.63 7.49 4.55
N ASN A 81 24.69 7.37 5.35
CA ASN A 81 25.96 6.76 4.94
C ASN A 81 25.97 5.23 5.10
N THR A 82 24.85 4.58 4.76
CA THR A 82 24.64 3.13 4.87
C THR A 82 23.68 2.66 3.78
N LYS A 83 23.89 1.44 3.27
CA LYS A 83 22.94 0.74 2.39
C LYS A 83 21.83 0.03 3.17
N ASP A 84 22.09 -0.30 4.43
CA ASP A 84 21.16 -0.95 5.33
C ASP A 84 20.46 0.12 6.17
N VAL A 85 19.15 0.32 5.95
CA VAL A 85 18.38 1.43 6.50
C VAL A 85 17.28 0.92 7.44
N SER A 86 17.25 1.49 8.65
CA SER A 86 16.31 1.12 9.71
C SER A 86 15.04 1.97 9.64
N VAL A 87 13.91 1.33 9.32
CA VAL A 87 12.59 1.97 9.21
C VAL A 87 11.75 1.67 10.44
N THR A 88 11.16 2.71 11.03
CA THR A 88 10.30 2.59 12.23
C THR A 88 9.03 3.43 12.08
N PHE A 89 7.94 2.98 12.70
CA PHE A 89 6.61 3.60 12.58
C PHE A 89 5.97 3.88 13.94
N ASP A 90 5.07 4.85 13.97
CA ASP A 90 4.06 5.04 15.02
C ASP A 90 2.68 4.75 14.41
N VAL A 91 1.90 3.88 15.03
CA VAL A 91 0.55 3.48 14.58
C VAL A 91 -0.43 3.58 15.73
N LYS A 92 -1.55 4.28 15.51
CA LYS A 92 -2.63 4.50 16.48
C LYS A 92 -3.99 4.37 15.80
N GLY A 93 -5.06 4.12 16.54
CA GLY A 93 -6.43 4.06 16.00
C GLY A 93 -6.76 2.80 15.17
N LEU A 94 -5.82 1.86 15.06
CA LEU A 94 -5.98 0.53 14.49
C LEU A 94 -5.04 -0.42 15.23
N ASP A 95 -5.56 -1.57 15.66
CA ASP A 95 -4.71 -2.66 16.15
C ASP A 95 -4.16 -3.45 14.95
N ILE A 96 -2.84 -3.68 14.91
CA ILE A 96 -2.18 -4.43 13.84
C ILE A 96 -1.61 -5.75 14.37
N PHE A 97 -1.99 -6.84 13.72
CA PHE A 97 -1.66 -8.21 14.09
C PHE A 97 -1.93 -9.14 12.92
N LYS A 98 -1.41 -10.38 12.99
CA LYS A 98 -1.72 -11.45 12.03
C LYS A 98 -2.34 -12.62 12.80
N ASP A 99 -3.50 -13.09 12.37
CA ASP A 99 -4.08 -14.32 12.90
C ASP A 99 -3.22 -15.54 12.54
N GLU A 100 -3.08 -16.49 13.45
CA GLU A 100 -2.14 -17.62 13.29
C GLU A 100 -2.66 -18.72 12.35
N GLU A 101 -3.96 -19.04 12.34
CA GLU A 101 -4.50 -20.06 11.44
C GLU A 101 -4.80 -19.47 10.06
N LEU A 102 -5.48 -18.33 10.04
CA LEU A 102 -6.00 -17.68 8.83
C LEU A 102 -4.93 -16.83 8.14
N GLN A 103 -3.80 -16.53 8.80
CA GLN A 103 -2.63 -15.85 8.23
C GLN A 103 -2.97 -14.48 7.60
N MET A 104 -4.00 -13.81 8.12
CA MET A 104 -4.47 -12.49 7.72
C MET A 104 -4.79 -11.67 8.97
N GLY A 105 -4.81 -10.35 8.84
CA GLY A 105 -5.09 -9.44 9.96
C GLY A 105 -4.87 -7.99 9.57
N SER A 106 -5.24 -7.04 10.42
CA SER A 106 -5.02 -5.61 10.18
C SER A 106 -3.52 -5.29 10.15
N HIS A 107 -3.07 -4.50 9.17
CA HIS A 107 -1.64 -4.33 8.90
C HIS A 107 -1.35 -3.04 8.12
N LEU A 108 -0.07 -2.72 7.91
CA LEU A 108 0.34 -1.67 6.98
C LEU A 108 0.73 -2.26 5.62
N HIS A 109 0.32 -1.64 4.51
CA HIS A 109 0.99 -1.82 3.23
C HIS A 109 2.20 -0.88 3.19
N PHE A 110 3.40 -1.45 3.12
CA PHE A 110 4.67 -0.72 3.10
C PHE A 110 5.32 -0.83 1.71
N PHE A 111 5.64 0.32 1.13
CA PHE A 111 6.24 0.45 -0.20
C PHE A 111 7.61 1.10 -0.06
N VAL A 112 8.56 0.62 -0.87
CA VAL A 112 9.85 1.26 -1.11
C VAL A 112 9.93 1.50 -2.60
N ASP A 113 10.15 2.74 -3.02
CA ASP A 113 10.19 3.15 -4.43
C ASP A 113 8.89 2.75 -5.17
N ASN A 114 9.01 2.19 -6.39
CA ASN A 114 7.91 1.55 -7.12
C ASN A 114 7.85 0.01 -6.97
N LYS A 115 8.34 -0.54 -5.85
CA LYS A 115 8.27 -1.99 -5.60
C LYS A 115 6.84 -2.41 -5.21
N PRO A 116 6.45 -3.70 -5.37
CA PRO A 116 5.24 -4.27 -4.77
C PRO A 116 5.22 -4.07 -3.24
N TYR A 117 4.04 -4.01 -2.61
CA TYR A 117 3.98 -3.76 -1.17
C TYR A 117 4.37 -4.99 -0.34
N GLN A 118 4.97 -4.71 0.81
CA GLN A 118 5.17 -5.65 1.91
C GLN A 118 4.05 -5.45 2.94
N ALA A 119 3.53 -6.54 3.51
CA ALA A 119 2.49 -6.47 4.55
C ALA A 119 3.14 -6.50 5.94
N ILE A 120 3.05 -5.39 6.68
CA ILE A 120 3.67 -5.21 7.99
C ILE A 120 2.63 -5.42 9.10
N TYR A 121 2.69 -6.58 9.76
CA TYR A 121 1.74 -7.01 10.79
C TYR A 121 2.17 -6.68 12.23
N SER A 122 3.42 -6.27 12.47
CA SER A 122 3.92 -5.77 13.76
C SER A 122 5.01 -4.72 13.52
N ILE A 123 5.14 -3.79 14.47
CA ILE A 123 6.11 -2.68 14.48
C ILE A 123 6.99 -2.69 15.73
N GLU A 124 6.96 -3.77 16.52
CA GLU A 124 7.78 -3.95 17.74
C GLU A 124 9.30 -3.92 17.46
N LYS A 125 9.69 -4.20 16.21
CA LYS A 125 11.07 -4.24 15.74
C LYS A 125 11.20 -3.38 14.48
N PRO A 126 12.31 -2.65 14.30
CA PRO A 126 12.56 -1.91 13.06
C PRO A 126 12.60 -2.84 11.84
N ILE A 127 12.12 -2.33 10.71
CA ILE A 127 12.21 -3.01 9.42
C ILE A 127 13.53 -2.58 8.77
N ILE A 128 14.40 -3.55 8.47
CA ILE A 128 15.69 -3.28 7.84
C ILE A 128 15.54 -3.41 6.33
N LEU A 129 15.75 -2.30 5.62
CA LEU A 129 15.91 -2.26 4.17
C LEU A 129 17.38 -2.49 3.85
N SER A 130 17.74 -3.70 3.44
CA SER A 130 19.11 -4.07 3.12
C SER A 130 19.51 -3.87 1.67
N ASP A 131 20.81 -3.64 1.45
CA ASP A 131 21.46 -3.43 0.14
C ASP A 131 20.75 -2.41 -0.77
N LEU A 132 20.33 -1.27 -0.20
CA LEU A 132 19.83 -0.15 -1.01
C LEU A 132 20.94 0.39 -1.93
N THR A 133 20.52 0.81 -3.12
CA THR A 133 21.36 1.50 -4.10
C THR A 133 21.74 2.90 -3.63
N PRO A 134 22.92 3.44 -3.97
CA PRO A 134 23.17 4.87 -3.83
C PRO A 134 22.15 5.69 -4.62
N GLY A 135 21.57 6.73 -4.02
CA GLY A 135 20.54 7.57 -4.63
C GLY A 135 19.38 7.91 -3.70
N THR A 136 18.37 8.58 -4.25
CA THR A 136 17.10 8.87 -3.58
C THR A 136 16.20 7.62 -3.54
N HIS A 137 15.54 7.46 -2.39
CA HIS A 137 14.53 6.46 -2.13
C HIS A 137 13.31 7.12 -1.47
N THR A 138 12.12 6.63 -1.77
CA THR A 138 10.88 7.07 -1.09
C THR A 138 10.16 5.89 -0.50
N ILE A 139 9.88 5.98 0.80
CA ILE A 139 8.96 5.09 1.50
C ILE A 139 7.55 5.69 1.46
N ARG A 140 6.57 4.83 1.21
CA ARG A 140 5.14 5.13 1.37
C ARG A 140 4.52 4.04 2.22
N VAL A 141 3.59 4.39 3.11
CA VAL A 141 2.95 3.42 3.99
C VAL A 141 1.51 3.84 4.29
N PHE A 142 0.58 2.89 4.32
CA PHE A 142 -0.78 3.15 4.78
C PHE A 142 -1.40 1.96 5.53
N ALA A 143 -2.30 2.28 6.46
CA ALA A 143 -3.10 1.30 7.18
C ALA A 143 -4.07 0.56 6.25
N SER A 144 -4.21 -0.75 6.46
CA SER A 144 -5.05 -1.63 5.65
C SER A 144 -5.82 -2.64 6.50
N ARG A 145 -7.07 -2.86 6.10
CA ARG A 145 -7.97 -3.90 6.63
C ARG A 145 -7.46 -5.30 6.25
N PRO A 146 -7.91 -6.36 6.92
CA PRO A 146 -7.35 -7.70 6.75
C PRO A 146 -7.32 -8.25 5.32
N TRP A 147 -8.32 -7.91 4.49
CA TRP A 147 -8.41 -8.29 3.07
C TRP A 147 -7.62 -7.38 2.11
N HIS A 148 -6.67 -6.59 2.64
CA HIS A 148 -5.81 -5.64 1.90
C HIS A 148 -6.57 -4.43 1.30
N GLU A 149 -7.66 -3.99 1.95
CA GLU A 149 -8.37 -2.75 1.60
C GLU A 149 -7.81 -1.59 2.43
N SER A 150 -7.39 -0.50 1.79
CA SER A 150 -6.72 0.58 2.52
C SER A 150 -7.68 1.59 3.15
N PHE A 151 -7.30 2.08 4.34
CA PHE A 151 -8.03 3.13 5.05
C PHE A 151 -7.77 4.50 4.39
N LYS A 152 -8.83 5.17 3.93
CA LYS A 152 -8.76 6.43 3.17
C LYS A 152 -8.94 7.70 4.01
N ASN A 153 -8.89 7.60 5.35
CA ASN A 153 -9.04 8.75 6.25
C ASN A 153 -7.75 9.58 6.36
N GLU A 154 -7.88 10.83 6.82
CA GLU A 154 -6.74 11.67 7.17
C GLU A 154 -5.85 10.99 8.22
N GLY A 155 -4.54 10.99 7.99
CA GLY A 155 -3.55 10.35 8.84
C GLY A 155 -3.37 8.83 8.63
N ALA A 156 -4.20 8.15 7.82
CA ALA A 156 -4.02 6.72 7.54
C ALA A 156 -2.81 6.41 6.64
N TYR A 157 -2.16 7.43 6.08
CA TYR A 157 -1.02 7.36 5.17
C TYR A 157 0.14 8.22 5.66
N ALA A 158 1.37 7.75 5.44
CA ALA A 158 2.59 8.52 5.59
C ALA A 158 3.60 8.24 4.45
N GLN A 159 4.45 9.21 4.20
CA GLN A 159 5.51 9.16 3.19
C GLN A 159 6.76 9.88 3.71
N THR A 160 7.93 9.39 3.33
CA THR A 160 9.22 10.06 3.58
C THR A 160 10.16 9.79 2.41
N THR A 161 10.87 10.81 1.96
CA THR A 161 11.96 10.71 0.99
C THR A 161 13.28 10.75 1.74
N PHE A 162 14.27 9.94 1.35
CA PHE A 162 15.60 9.92 1.96
C PHE A 162 16.64 9.53 0.91
N HIS A 163 17.92 9.64 1.24
CA HIS A 163 19.02 9.46 0.30
C HIS A 163 20.10 8.53 0.86
N VAL A 164 20.50 7.53 0.09
CA VAL A 164 21.59 6.61 0.41
C VAL A 164 22.87 7.15 -0.23
N PHE A 165 23.81 7.61 0.60
CA PHE A 165 25.02 8.38 0.31
C PHE A 165 24.82 9.75 -0.37
N THR A 166 23.94 9.88 -1.36
CA THR A 166 23.73 11.12 -2.13
C THR A 166 22.35 11.15 -2.79
N PRO A 167 21.69 12.32 -2.94
CA PRO A 167 20.42 12.42 -3.67
C PRO A 167 20.57 12.16 -5.18
N THR A 168 19.51 11.63 -5.78
CA THR A 168 19.26 11.55 -7.23
C THR A 168 17.82 11.96 -7.57
N GLU A 169 17.51 12.10 -8.86
CA GLU A 169 16.16 12.40 -9.35
C GLU A 169 15.21 11.17 -9.32
N ASP A 170 15.77 9.96 -9.38
CA ASP A 170 15.00 8.72 -9.35
C ASP A 170 14.24 8.54 -8.04
N ASN A 171 13.06 7.92 -8.12
CA ASN A 171 12.16 7.63 -6.99
C ASN A 171 11.71 8.86 -6.19
N HIS A 172 11.96 10.09 -6.64
CA HIS A 172 11.62 11.33 -5.94
C HIS A 172 10.24 11.87 -6.41
N PRO A 173 9.13 11.64 -5.69
CA PRO A 173 7.87 12.30 -6.01
C PRO A 173 7.92 13.77 -5.59
N SER A 174 7.34 14.63 -6.42
CA SER A 174 7.01 15.99 -6.02
C SER A 174 5.87 15.97 -5.00
N ASP A 175 6.03 16.78 -3.96
CA ASP A 175 5.09 17.02 -2.85
C ASP A 175 3.98 18.01 -3.20
N THR A 176 4.08 18.71 -4.34
CA THR A 176 3.07 19.66 -4.84
C THR A 176 2.25 19.12 -6.02
N LEU A 177 2.64 17.99 -6.59
CA LEU A 177 1.93 17.33 -7.69
C LEU A 177 1.12 16.12 -7.21
N PRO A 178 -0.02 15.79 -7.85
CA PRO A 178 -0.79 14.58 -7.55
C PRO A 178 0.05 13.32 -7.68
N LEU A 179 -0.18 12.37 -6.76
CA LEU A 179 0.62 11.16 -6.63
C LEU A 179 -0.27 9.90 -6.46
N LEU A 180 -0.02 8.91 -7.31
CA LEU A 180 -0.65 7.59 -7.29
C LEU A 180 0.27 6.55 -6.62
N THR A 181 -0.29 5.84 -5.65
CA THR A 181 0.28 4.61 -5.11
C THR A 181 -0.60 3.44 -5.53
N TYR A 182 -0.13 2.68 -6.52
CA TYR A 182 -0.70 1.38 -6.89
C TYR A 182 -0.66 0.47 -5.66
N SER A 183 -1.81 0.12 -5.09
CA SER A 183 -1.85 -0.86 -3.98
C SER A 183 -1.96 -2.27 -4.54
N ARG A 184 -3.07 -2.57 -5.24
CA ARG A 184 -3.43 -3.94 -5.64
C ARG A 184 -4.35 -3.90 -6.88
N PRO A 185 -4.44 -4.98 -7.66
CA PRO A 185 -4.01 -6.34 -7.35
C PRO A 185 -2.49 -6.59 -7.51
N GLN A 186 -1.92 -7.42 -6.64
CA GLN A 186 -0.58 -8.00 -6.78
C GLN A 186 -0.58 -9.49 -6.40
N GLY A 187 0.38 -10.27 -6.92
CA GLY A 187 0.55 -11.68 -6.56
C GLY A 187 -0.44 -12.65 -7.21
N VAL A 188 -0.83 -13.69 -6.47
CA VAL A 188 -1.72 -14.78 -6.92
C VAL A 188 -3.09 -14.65 -6.25
N TYR A 189 -4.17 -14.87 -6.99
CA TYR A 189 -5.56 -14.87 -6.50
C TYR A 189 -6.22 -16.23 -6.72
N GLY A 190 -6.84 -16.79 -5.67
CA GLY A 190 -7.63 -18.01 -5.77
C GLY A 190 -9.11 -17.83 -6.12
N ALA A 191 -9.60 -16.59 -6.12
CA ALA A 191 -11.02 -16.28 -6.30
C ALA A 191 -11.26 -14.98 -7.07
N GLN A 192 -12.49 -14.81 -7.54
CA GLN A 192 -13.06 -13.56 -8.02
C GLN A 192 -14.32 -13.24 -7.20
N PRO A 193 -14.67 -11.95 -7.00
CA PRO A 193 -13.98 -10.77 -7.53
C PRO A 193 -12.62 -10.50 -6.88
N ILE A 194 -11.70 -9.96 -7.69
CA ILE A 194 -10.41 -9.43 -7.26
C ILE A 194 -10.58 -7.93 -7.04
N MET A 195 -10.29 -7.45 -5.84
CA MET A 195 -10.30 -6.02 -5.53
C MET A 195 -9.15 -5.28 -6.24
N LEU A 196 -9.46 -4.12 -6.80
CA LEU A 196 -8.52 -3.09 -7.22
C LEU A 196 -8.58 -1.96 -6.18
N ASP A 197 -7.43 -1.54 -5.66
CA ASP A 197 -7.34 -0.42 -4.72
C ASP A 197 -6.04 0.36 -4.94
N PHE A 198 -6.06 1.64 -4.56
CA PHE A 198 -4.98 2.59 -4.76
C PHE A 198 -5.07 3.74 -3.77
N TYR A 199 -3.91 4.31 -3.42
CA TYR A 199 -3.80 5.51 -2.61
C TYR A 199 -3.53 6.73 -3.51
N LEU A 200 -4.22 7.83 -3.24
CA LEU A 200 -3.93 9.13 -3.84
C LEU A 200 -3.43 10.06 -2.75
N THR A 201 -2.42 10.87 -3.07
CA THR A 201 -2.02 12.03 -2.26
C THR A 201 -1.84 13.23 -3.19
N ASN A 202 -2.00 14.44 -2.64
CA ASN A 202 -1.92 15.71 -3.38
C ASN A 202 -2.87 15.82 -4.59
N ALA A 203 -3.92 14.99 -4.63
CA ALA A 203 -4.96 15.04 -5.65
C ALA A 203 -6.05 16.06 -5.23
N PRO A 204 -6.51 16.95 -6.13
CA PRO A 204 -7.61 17.87 -5.83
C PRO A 204 -8.86 17.14 -5.33
N LEU A 205 -9.59 17.72 -4.38
CA LEU A 205 -10.86 17.16 -3.95
C LEU A 205 -11.91 17.36 -5.04
N HIS A 206 -12.44 16.25 -5.53
CA HIS A 206 -13.40 16.16 -6.62
C HIS A 206 -14.72 16.94 -6.40
N VAL A 207 -14.98 17.34 -5.15
CA VAL A 207 -16.11 18.21 -4.77
C VAL A 207 -15.80 19.66 -5.14
N VAL A 208 -14.64 20.19 -4.74
CA VAL A 208 -14.22 21.56 -5.06
C VAL A 208 -14.08 21.74 -6.57
N ALA A 209 -13.59 20.72 -7.28
CA ALA A 209 -13.51 20.67 -8.74
C ALA A 209 -14.87 20.73 -9.47
N LYS A 210 -16.00 20.62 -8.75
CA LYS A 210 -17.36 20.55 -9.31
C LYS A 210 -18.30 21.61 -8.73
N GLU A 211 -17.85 22.42 -7.78
CA GLU A 211 -18.64 23.51 -7.18
C GLU A 211 -18.61 24.81 -8.00
N ASN A 212 -17.53 25.07 -8.75
CA ASN A 212 -17.42 26.15 -9.73
C ASN A 212 -17.05 25.58 -11.12
N PRO A 213 -17.87 25.76 -12.16
CA PRO A 213 -17.47 25.44 -13.55
C PRO A 213 -16.52 26.49 -14.17
N ASP A 214 -16.22 27.58 -13.44
CA ASP A 214 -15.27 28.64 -13.80
C ASP A 214 -13.93 28.52 -13.01
N ASP A 215 -13.68 27.41 -12.32
CA ASP A 215 -12.43 27.13 -11.56
C ASP A 215 -11.53 26.17 -12.35
N ASP A 216 -10.24 26.48 -12.51
CA ASP A 216 -9.24 25.67 -13.25
C ASP A 216 -8.78 24.40 -12.49
N ILE A 217 -9.69 23.74 -11.75
CA ILE A 217 -9.37 22.60 -10.88
C ILE A 217 -9.48 21.29 -11.68
N ALA A 218 -8.33 20.77 -12.11
CA ALA A 218 -8.22 19.58 -12.95
C ALA A 218 -9.01 18.36 -12.41
N ASP A 219 -10.01 17.93 -13.20
CA ASP A 219 -10.91 16.79 -12.95
C ASP A 219 -10.16 15.45 -13.14
N TRP A 220 -9.33 15.10 -12.16
CA TRP A 220 -8.41 13.96 -12.21
C TRP A 220 -9.11 12.63 -12.44
N ARG A 221 -8.45 11.71 -13.16
CA ARG A 221 -8.97 10.35 -13.36
C ARG A 221 -7.83 9.34 -13.25
N ILE A 222 -8.16 8.14 -12.76
CA ILE A 222 -7.26 7.00 -12.79
C ILE A 222 -7.65 6.12 -13.98
N ARG A 223 -6.80 6.08 -15.01
CA ARG A 223 -6.93 5.12 -16.10
C ARG A 223 -6.44 3.77 -15.61
N VAL A 224 -7.37 2.83 -15.50
CA VAL A 224 -7.09 1.41 -15.31
C VAL A 224 -6.95 0.77 -16.68
N THR A 225 -5.99 -0.14 -16.87
CA THR A 225 -5.96 -1.04 -18.02
C THR A 225 -5.65 -2.46 -17.57
N ILE A 226 -6.48 -3.44 -17.96
CA ILE A 226 -6.34 -4.85 -17.61
C ILE A 226 -6.30 -5.66 -18.90
N ASN A 227 -5.20 -6.36 -19.15
CA ASN A 227 -5.00 -7.19 -20.37
C ASN A 227 -5.26 -6.46 -21.71
N GLY A 228 -5.21 -5.13 -21.73
CA GLY A 228 -5.50 -4.28 -22.91
C GLY A 228 -6.90 -3.66 -22.94
N GLU A 229 -7.80 -4.00 -22.01
CA GLU A 229 -9.08 -3.30 -21.82
C GLU A 229 -8.90 -2.15 -20.83
N SER A 230 -9.17 -0.92 -21.27
CA SER A 230 -9.00 0.31 -20.46
C SER A 230 -10.32 0.89 -19.99
N PHE A 231 -10.33 1.46 -18.79
CA PHE A 231 -11.44 2.24 -18.24
C PHE A 231 -10.94 3.34 -17.29
N LEU A 232 -11.83 4.25 -16.89
CA LEU A 232 -11.51 5.38 -16.01
C LEU A 232 -12.24 5.25 -14.67
N LEU A 233 -11.56 5.65 -13.60
CA LEU A 233 -12.12 5.86 -12.26
C LEU A 233 -11.93 7.31 -11.84
N ASP A 234 -12.98 7.91 -11.30
CA ASP A 234 -13.07 9.30 -10.82
C ASP A 234 -13.42 9.37 -9.32
N THR A 235 -13.33 8.24 -8.61
CA THR A 235 -13.63 8.13 -7.18
C THR A 235 -12.50 7.36 -6.49
N TRP A 236 -12.05 7.85 -5.32
CA TRP A 236 -10.88 7.29 -4.62
C TRP A 236 -11.23 6.08 -3.72
N GLN A 237 -12.03 5.16 -4.25
CA GLN A 237 -12.54 3.99 -3.54
C GLN A 237 -11.98 2.67 -4.10
N PRO A 238 -11.86 1.62 -3.29
CA PRO A 238 -11.64 0.27 -3.80
C PRO A 238 -12.84 -0.19 -4.63
N ILE A 239 -12.59 -0.98 -5.68
CA ILE A 239 -13.63 -1.61 -6.51
C ILE A 239 -13.36 -3.11 -6.66
N TYR A 240 -14.41 -3.90 -6.89
CA TYR A 240 -14.30 -5.36 -6.96
C TYR A 240 -14.57 -5.86 -8.38
N LEU A 241 -13.58 -6.52 -8.99
CA LEU A 241 -13.56 -6.84 -10.42
C LEU A 241 -13.63 -8.35 -10.69
N THR A 242 -14.43 -8.71 -11.69
CA THR A 242 -14.51 -10.06 -12.27
C THR A 242 -13.98 -10.06 -13.71
N GLY A 243 -13.77 -11.24 -14.30
CA GLY A 243 -13.42 -11.35 -15.73
C GLY A 243 -11.94 -11.51 -16.07
N PHE A 244 -11.06 -11.61 -15.07
CA PHE A 244 -9.65 -11.95 -15.29
C PHE A 244 -9.50 -13.35 -15.92
N ASN A 245 -8.53 -13.48 -16.82
CA ASN A 245 -8.14 -14.75 -17.44
C ASN A 245 -7.55 -15.70 -16.39
N LYS A 246 -7.67 -17.01 -16.58
CA LYS A 246 -6.95 -17.99 -15.73
C LYS A 246 -5.46 -17.98 -16.09
N GLY A 247 -4.59 -18.06 -15.07
CA GLY A 247 -3.16 -17.86 -15.23
C GLY A 247 -2.79 -16.36 -15.20
N GLN A 248 -1.79 -15.98 -15.99
CA GLN A 248 -1.23 -14.62 -15.97
C GLN A 248 -2.20 -13.56 -16.52
N ASN A 249 -2.24 -12.43 -15.83
CA ASN A 249 -2.88 -11.18 -16.23
C ASN A 249 -1.93 -10.02 -15.95
N TRP A 250 -2.13 -8.88 -16.59
CA TRP A 250 -1.46 -7.63 -16.21
C TRP A 250 -2.46 -6.51 -15.96
N VAL A 251 -2.13 -5.66 -14.99
CA VAL A 251 -2.93 -4.49 -14.58
C VAL A 251 -2.02 -3.28 -14.54
N LYS A 252 -2.43 -2.21 -15.21
CA LYS A 252 -1.77 -0.89 -15.20
C LYS A 252 -2.72 0.13 -14.59
N LEU A 253 -2.20 0.99 -13.71
CA LEU A 253 -2.88 2.18 -13.21
C LEU A 253 -2.08 3.42 -13.63
N GLU A 254 -2.78 4.44 -14.12
CA GLU A 254 -2.19 5.71 -14.52
C GLU A 254 -3.00 6.88 -13.96
N PHE A 255 -2.35 7.83 -13.30
CA PHE A 255 -2.95 9.11 -12.94
C PHE A 255 -2.95 10.00 -14.18
N ILE A 256 -4.13 10.35 -14.69
CA ILE A 256 -4.28 11.18 -15.89
C ILE A 256 -5.01 12.49 -15.60
N ASP A 257 -4.74 13.47 -16.46
CA ASP A 257 -5.47 14.73 -16.52
C ASP A 257 -6.78 14.60 -17.34
N GLU A 258 -7.43 15.74 -17.58
CA GLU A 258 -8.64 15.88 -18.40
C GLU A 258 -8.43 15.51 -19.89
N ASN A 259 -7.23 15.75 -20.43
CA ASN A 259 -6.84 15.43 -21.80
C ASN A 259 -6.58 13.92 -21.98
N GLY A 260 -6.30 13.21 -20.88
CA GLY A 260 -5.95 11.81 -20.85
C GLY A 260 -4.44 11.56 -20.90
N ASP A 261 -3.62 12.58 -20.71
CA ASP A 261 -2.17 12.47 -20.56
C ASP A 261 -1.78 12.14 -19.12
N VAL A 262 -0.69 11.40 -18.94
CA VAL A 262 -0.23 10.98 -17.60
C VAL A 262 0.40 12.15 -16.88
N ILE A 263 -0.13 12.51 -15.70
CA ILE A 263 0.42 13.58 -14.87
C ILE A 263 1.81 13.16 -14.39
N LYS A 264 2.83 13.92 -14.81
CA LYS A 264 4.25 13.63 -14.55
C LYS A 264 4.58 13.84 -13.07
N ASN A 265 4.54 12.75 -12.32
CA ASN A 265 5.15 12.60 -10.99
C ASN A 265 5.80 11.22 -10.92
N ALA A 266 6.64 10.96 -9.91
CA ALA A 266 7.13 9.59 -9.66
C ALA A 266 5.93 8.63 -9.49
N PHE A 267 6.07 7.40 -9.97
CA PHE A 267 5.11 6.30 -9.77
C PHE A 267 3.72 6.46 -10.45
N ASN A 268 3.38 7.61 -11.03
CA ASN A 268 2.05 7.92 -11.60
C ASN A 268 1.61 7.07 -12.80
N SER A 269 2.50 6.27 -13.41
CA SER A 269 2.13 5.17 -14.31
C SER A 269 2.81 3.90 -13.82
N THR A 270 2.04 2.93 -13.33
CA THR A 270 2.56 1.70 -12.71
C THR A 270 1.82 0.47 -13.22
N VAL A 271 2.59 -0.56 -13.61
CA VAL A 271 2.08 -1.87 -14.05
C VAL A 271 2.51 -2.97 -13.07
N ARG A 272 1.66 -3.99 -12.91
CA ARG A 272 1.94 -5.25 -12.21
C ARG A 272 1.44 -6.43 -13.05
N ALA A 273 2.17 -7.54 -12.99
CA ALA A 273 1.64 -8.86 -13.36
C ALA A 273 0.98 -9.51 -12.13
N ILE A 274 -0.09 -10.25 -12.36
CA ILE A 274 -0.79 -11.06 -11.35
C ILE A 274 -1.16 -12.41 -11.95
N GLU A 275 -1.41 -13.40 -11.09
CA GLU A 275 -1.96 -14.69 -11.51
C GLU A 275 -3.34 -14.94 -10.89
N TYR A 276 -4.24 -15.53 -11.67
CA TYR A 276 -5.53 -16.04 -11.18
C TYR A 276 -5.57 -17.57 -11.39
N ASP A 277 -5.32 -18.34 -10.33
CA ASP A 277 -5.50 -19.81 -10.32
C ASP A 277 -6.64 -20.19 -9.36
N PRO A 278 -7.83 -20.55 -9.88
CA PRO A 278 -8.96 -21.06 -9.08
C PRO A 278 -8.69 -22.32 -8.23
N LYS A 279 -7.51 -22.94 -8.35
CA LYS A 279 -7.08 -24.03 -7.44
C LYS A 279 -6.56 -23.51 -6.10
N THR A 280 -6.10 -22.26 -6.02
CA THR A 280 -5.63 -21.63 -4.79
C THR A 280 -6.80 -21.44 -3.81
N LYS A 281 -6.60 -21.87 -2.56
CA LYS A 281 -7.63 -21.89 -1.49
C LYS A 281 -7.12 -21.21 -0.23
N ASP A 282 -6.40 -20.10 -0.42
CA ASP A 282 -5.94 -19.24 0.65
C ASP A 282 -7.12 -18.58 1.38
N THR A 283 -6.84 -17.94 2.51
CA THR A 283 -7.87 -17.28 3.32
C THR A 283 -8.60 -16.19 2.54
N LEU A 284 -7.92 -15.44 1.67
CA LEU A 284 -8.59 -14.44 0.83
C LEU A 284 -9.57 -15.10 -0.15
N ALA A 285 -9.21 -16.21 -0.81
CA ALA A 285 -10.17 -16.95 -1.65
C ALA A 285 -11.34 -17.55 -0.85
N LYS A 286 -11.10 -18.01 0.39
CA LYS A 286 -12.18 -18.46 1.29
C LYS A 286 -13.14 -17.31 1.63
N LEU A 287 -12.63 -16.14 2.02
CA LEU A 287 -13.43 -14.94 2.34
C LEU A 287 -14.25 -14.47 1.13
N VAL A 288 -13.60 -14.32 -0.03
CA VAL A 288 -14.23 -13.86 -1.28
C VAL A 288 -15.33 -14.83 -1.75
N THR A 289 -15.19 -16.13 -1.50
CA THR A 289 -16.17 -17.16 -1.92
C THR A 289 -17.09 -17.66 -0.80
N GLY A 290 -17.09 -17.03 0.38
CA GLY A 290 -17.95 -17.42 1.52
C GLY A 290 -17.68 -18.82 2.07
N LYS A 291 -16.46 -19.37 1.92
CA LYS A 291 -16.05 -20.71 2.36
C LYS A 291 -15.40 -20.74 3.74
N ILE A 292 -15.75 -19.77 4.58
CA ILE A 292 -15.38 -19.64 5.98
C ILE A 292 -16.57 -18.98 6.70
N SER A 293 -16.92 -19.42 7.90
CA SER A 293 -18.05 -18.85 8.67
C SER A 293 -17.74 -17.43 9.14
N LEU A 294 -18.77 -16.60 9.32
CA LEU A 294 -18.59 -15.25 9.87
C LEU A 294 -17.92 -15.28 11.25
N ASN A 295 -18.33 -16.21 12.12
CA ASN A 295 -17.73 -16.48 13.43
C ASN A 295 -16.21 -16.68 13.31
N LYS A 296 -15.75 -17.73 12.61
CA LYS A 296 -14.33 -18.00 12.43
C LYS A 296 -13.57 -16.86 11.74
N ALA A 297 -14.23 -16.13 10.85
CA ALA A 297 -13.63 -14.98 10.16
C ALA A 297 -13.50 -13.72 11.02
N GLN A 298 -14.12 -13.63 12.21
CA GLN A 298 -13.91 -12.49 13.13
C GLN A 298 -12.44 -12.39 13.60
N ALA A 299 -11.74 -13.53 13.71
CA ALA A 299 -10.36 -13.60 14.21
C ALA A 299 -9.34 -12.76 13.42
N ILE A 300 -9.56 -12.54 12.11
CA ILE A 300 -8.68 -11.63 11.35
C ILE A 300 -8.94 -10.15 11.65
N THR A 301 -10.05 -9.81 12.32
CA THR A 301 -10.48 -8.42 12.59
C THR A 301 -10.34 -8.01 14.06
N ILE A 302 -10.43 -8.97 14.98
CA ILE A 302 -10.34 -8.76 16.43
C ILE A 302 -9.19 -9.63 16.94
N ARG A 303 -8.16 -8.99 17.51
CA ARG A 303 -7.02 -9.70 18.11
C ARG A 303 -7.52 -10.57 19.27
N ASN A 304 -7.03 -11.81 19.35
CA ASN A 304 -7.40 -12.80 20.37
C ASN A 304 -8.92 -13.05 20.42
N TYR A 305 -9.57 -13.19 19.26
CA TYR A 305 -10.98 -13.55 19.19
C TYR A 305 -11.19 -15.04 19.50
N GLU A 306 -11.76 -15.31 20.68
CA GLU A 306 -12.27 -16.64 21.03
C GLU A 306 -13.60 -16.90 20.32
N SER A 307 -13.74 -18.04 19.66
CA SER A 307 -15.02 -18.46 19.08
C SER A 307 -15.99 -18.93 20.15
N ALA A 308 -17.28 -18.66 20.00
CA ALA A 308 -18.31 -19.25 20.86
C ALA A 308 -18.32 -20.80 20.79
N GLU A 309 -17.86 -21.38 19.67
CA GLU A 309 -17.71 -22.84 19.50
C GLU A 309 -16.53 -23.38 20.34
N GLU A 310 -15.45 -22.59 20.44
CA GLU A 310 -14.25 -22.90 21.22
C GLU A 310 -14.51 -22.72 22.72
N GLN A 311 -15.27 -21.70 23.12
CA GLN A 311 -15.77 -21.52 24.48
C GLN A 311 -16.72 -22.65 24.93
N THR A 312 -17.49 -23.28 24.03
CA THR A 312 -18.22 -24.52 24.37
C THR A 312 -17.30 -25.72 24.56
N ILE A 313 -16.26 -25.88 23.73
CA ILE A 313 -15.28 -26.98 23.89
C ILE A 313 -14.53 -26.83 25.22
N ILE A 314 -14.05 -25.62 25.55
CA ILE A 314 -13.36 -25.33 26.81
C ILE A 314 -14.31 -25.56 28.02
N GLN A 315 -15.59 -25.22 27.91
CA GLN A 315 -16.56 -25.52 28.97
C GLN A 315 -16.82 -27.03 29.11
N GLU A 316 -16.91 -27.77 28.01
CA GLU A 316 -17.12 -29.23 28.02
C GLU A 316 -15.88 -29.95 28.60
N GLU A 317 -14.67 -29.55 28.20
CA GLU A 317 -13.38 -30.07 28.69
C GLU A 317 -13.16 -29.78 30.19
N VAL A 318 -13.39 -28.54 30.65
CA VAL A 318 -13.32 -28.19 32.09
C VAL A 318 -14.39 -28.91 32.90
N THR A 319 -15.60 -29.11 32.35
CA THR A 319 -16.65 -29.88 33.05
C THR A 319 -16.29 -31.36 33.13
N GLU A 320 -15.60 -31.92 32.12
CA GLU A 320 -15.11 -33.30 32.15
C GLU A 320 -13.96 -33.46 33.15
N GLU A 321 -13.01 -32.51 33.24
CA GLU A 321 -11.96 -32.51 34.27
C GLU A 321 -12.53 -32.38 35.70
N GLU A 322 -13.49 -31.48 35.96
CA GLU A 322 -14.15 -31.38 37.29
C GLU A 322 -14.89 -32.69 37.66
N ASN A 323 -15.55 -33.36 36.70
CA ASN A 323 -16.19 -34.66 36.92
C ASN A 323 -15.20 -35.82 37.11
N ILE A 324 -13.94 -35.66 36.69
CA ILE A 324 -12.88 -36.64 36.93
C ILE A 324 -12.29 -36.45 38.34
N GLU A 325 -12.02 -35.23 38.79
CA GLU A 325 -11.51 -34.99 40.15
C GLU A 325 -12.54 -35.37 41.23
N GLU A 326 -13.81 -35.00 41.09
CA GLU A 326 -14.86 -35.33 42.09
C GLU A 326 -15.10 -36.85 42.25
N ASN A 327 -14.71 -37.65 41.24
CA ASN A 327 -14.88 -39.10 41.20
C ASN A 327 -13.63 -39.88 41.69
N ILE A 328 -12.53 -39.19 42.01
CA ILE A 328 -11.27 -39.82 42.47
C ILE A 328 -11.20 -39.92 44.02
N GLU A 329 -11.92 -39.07 44.77
CA GLU A 329 -11.84 -39.09 46.25
C GLU A 329 -12.42 -40.36 46.91
N GLU A 330 -13.37 -41.08 46.28
CA GLU A 330 -14.08 -42.19 46.96
C GLU A 330 -13.43 -43.59 46.80
N SER A 331 -12.28 -43.76 46.11
CA SER A 331 -11.63 -45.08 45.97
C SER A 331 -10.12 -45.13 46.20
N SER A 332 -9.70 -45.13 47.47
CA SER A 332 -8.41 -45.71 47.89
C SER A 332 -8.51 -47.25 47.97
N PRO A 333 -7.51 -48.01 47.48
CA PRO A 333 -6.54 -48.57 48.44
C PRO A 333 -5.08 -48.71 47.96
N THR A 334 -4.20 -48.89 48.94
CA THR A 334 -2.73 -48.98 48.83
C THR A 334 -2.18 -50.26 48.20
N VAL A 335 -1.16 -50.14 47.33
CA VAL A 335 -0.01 -51.09 47.24
C VAL A 335 1.30 -50.33 47.00
N ASN A 336 2.03 -50.13 48.10
CA ASN A 336 3.42 -50.57 48.38
C ASN A 336 4.49 -50.63 47.26
N LEU A 337 5.67 -50.09 47.55
CA LEU A 337 6.90 -50.26 46.75
C LEU A 337 7.73 -51.48 47.22
N GLU A 338 8.53 -52.06 46.31
CA GLU A 338 9.77 -52.74 46.70
C GLU A 338 10.84 -52.63 45.58
N GLU A 339 12.08 -52.29 45.94
CA GLU A 339 13.20 -51.98 45.05
C GLU A 339 14.37 -52.95 45.29
N LYS A 340 15.09 -53.36 44.22
CA LYS A 340 16.37 -54.11 44.34
C LYS A 340 17.23 -54.14 43.07
N GLU A 341 18.24 -53.26 43.03
CA GLU A 341 19.68 -53.57 43.07
C GLU A 341 20.13 -55.07 43.00
N VAL A 342 21.27 -55.49 42.39
CA VAL A 342 22.49 -54.76 41.91
C VAL A 342 23.46 -55.63 41.03
N ILE A 343 24.01 -55.07 39.92
CA ILE A 343 25.38 -55.29 39.27
C ILE A 343 25.79 -56.75 38.83
N LYS A 344 26.80 -57.15 37.99
CA LYS A 344 27.98 -56.62 37.19
C LYS A 344 27.84 -57.11 35.69
N GLU A 345 28.80 -57.40 34.78
CA GLU A 345 30.27 -57.63 34.79
C GLU A 345 31.02 -57.24 33.46
N GLU A 346 32.36 -57.11 33.55
CA GLU A 346 33.47 -56.96 32.56
C GLU A 346 33.61 -58.13 31.52
N GLU A 347 34.41 -58.11 30.43
CA GLU A 347 35.43 -57.15 29.91
C GLU A 347 35.65 -57.22 28.36
N LYS A 348 36.23 -56.12 27.80
CA LYS A 348 37.19 -55.98 26.66
C LYS A 348 36.89 -56.28 25.16
N GLU A 349 37.42 -55.33 24.35
CA GLU A 349 38.10 -55.41 23.01
C GLU A 349 37.44 -56.18 21.83
N ASN A 350 37.43 -55.67 20.59
CA ASN A 350 38.55 -55.09 19.83
C ASN A 350 38.11 -54.01 18.80
N ILE A 351 39.05 -53.17 18.34
CA ILE A 351 38.88 -52.17 17.25
C ILE A 351 39.98 -52.42 16.22
N GLU A 352 39.65 -52.60 14.94
CA GLU A 352 40.64 -52.38 13.88
C GLU A 352 39.99 -51.92 12.56
N SER A 353 40.72 -51.12 11.80
CA SER A 353 40.27 -50.43 10.59
C SER A 353 40.80 -51.06 9.29
N LEU A 354 40.26 -50.56 8.17
CA LEU A 354 40.77 -50.66 6.80
C LEU A 354 42.28 -50.96 6.62
N PRO A 355 42.64 -51.80 5.64
CA PRO A 355 43.84 -51.62 4.84
C PRO A 355 43.53 -51.09 3.43
N VAL A 356 44.41 -50.23 2.93
CA VAL A 356 44.45 -49.73 1.54
C VAL A 356 45.88 -49.92 1.03
N LEU A 357 46.07 -50.45 -0.20
CA LEU A 357 47.26 -50.08 -0.97
C LEU A 357 47.13 -50.24 -2.51
N ASN A 358 47.86 -49.33 -3.16
CA ASN A 358 48.02 -49.01 -4.58
C ASN A 358 48.60 -50.18 -5.45
N THR A 359 48.88 -50.11 -6.76
CA THR A 359 49.46 -49.04 -7.65
C THR A 359 49.32 -49.51 -9.14
N ASP A 360 49.60 -48.81 -10.24
CA ASP A 360 50.23 -47.49 -10.53
C ASP A 360 49.83 -46.90 -11.93
N LYS A 361 50.28 -45.65 -12.18
CA LYS A 361 50.48 -44.89 -13.45
C LYS A 361 50.17 -45.52 -14.82
N ASN A 362 49.46 -44.75 -15.67
CA ASN A 362 50.15 -43.93 -16.70
C ASN A 362 49.31 -42.75 -17.25
N GLN A 363 50.00 -41.74 -17.80
CA GLN A 363 49.51 -40.48 -18.42
C GLN A 363 49.58 -40.64 -19.98
N PRO A 364 49.00 -39.77 -20.88
CA PRO A 364 48.72 -38.36 -20.62
C PRO A 364 47.50 -37.64 -21.23
N LEU A 365 47.26 -36.49 -20.62
CA LEU A 365 46.86 -35.17 -21.16
C LEU A 365 46.63 -35.05 -22.68
N LEU A 366 45.48 -34.44 -23.04
CA LEU A 366 45.30 -33.62 -24.25
C LEU A 366 44.54 -32.34 -23.86
N GLU A 367 44.92 -31.23 -24.48
CA GLU A 367 44.18 -29.97 -24.50
C GLU A 367 43.43 -29.86 -25.85
N GLU A 368 43.20 -28.64 -26.36
CA GLU A 368 42.45 -28.32 -27.60
C GLU A 368 40.90 -28.43 -27.46
N GLU A 369 40.09 -27.50 -27.99
CA GLU A 369 40.43 -26.18 -28.57
C GLU A 369 39.31 -25.16 -28.35
N SER A 370 39.67 -23.87 -28.33
CA SER A 370 38.72 -22.74 -28.25
C SER A 370 38.43 -22.18 -29.64
N GLU A 371 37.25 -22.47 -30.20
CA GLU A 371 36.91 -22.01 -31.56
C GLU A 371 36.56 -20.51 -31.57
N VAL A 372 37.51 -19.69 -32.01
CA VAL A 372 37.35 -18.23 -32.13
C VAL A 372 36.51 -17.89 -33.37
N VAL A 373 35.35 -17.26 -33.16
CA VAL A 373 34.57 -16.65 -34.24
C VAL A 373 35.41 -15.54 -34.88
N LYS A 374 35.65 -15.64 -36.19
CA LYS A 374 36.54 -14.75 -36.94
C LYS A 374 35.93 -13.36 -37.12
N GLU A 375 36.69 -12.33 -36.80
CA GLU A 375 36.42 -10.96 -37.25
C GLU A 375 36.61 -10.86 -38.77
N GLU A 376 35.55 -10.50 -39.50
CA GLU A 376 35.64 -10.24 -40.93
C GLU A 376 35.98 -8.75 -41.16
N ASN A 377 37.20 -8.49 -41.65
CA ASN A 377 37.74 -7.15 -41.84
C ASN A 377 37.10 -6.43 -43.05
N LEU A 378 35.92 -5.85 -42.86
CA LEU A 378 35.30 -4.93 -43.81
C LEU A 378 35.87 -3.51 -43.65
N ASN A 379 36.91 -3.24 -44.43
CA ASN A 379 37.52 -1.92 -44.59
C ASN A 379 36.51 -0.92 -45.19
N ILE A 380 35.91 -0.07 -44.36
CA ILE A 380 35.05 1.05 -44.80
C ILE A 380 35.74 2.37 -44.48
N GLU A 381 36.02 3.10 -45.56
CA GLU A 381 36.72 4.37 -45.64
C GLU A 381 36.06 5.47 -44.80
N THR A 382 36.81 6.08 -43.87
CA THR A 382 36.33 7.15 -42.97
C THR A 382 36.13 8.48 -43.72
N LYS A 383 35.05 8.56 -44.49
CA LYS A 383 34.66 9.76 -45.22
C LYS A 383 34.17 10.86 -44.27
N LYS A 384 35.13 11.69 -43.83
CA LYS A 384 34.95 12.95 -43.08
C LYS A 384 33.77 13.76 -43.65
N ILE A 385 32.63 13.77 -42.95
CA ILE A 385 31.52 14.68 -43.26
C ILE A 385 31.87 16.05 -42.67
N GLU A 386 32.22 16.98 -43.55
CA GLU A 386 32.51 18.36 -43.20
C GLU A 386 31.21 19.16 -43.14
N ILE A 387 30.72 19.45 -41.93
CA ILE A 387 29.54 20.30 -41.73
C ILE A 387 29.97 21.76 -41.93
N GLN A 388 29.71 22.29 -43.13
CA GLN A 388 29.84 23.73 -43.40
C GLN A 388 28.53 24.46 -43.05
N PRO A 389 28.58 25.67 -42.47
CA PRO A 389 27.38 26.37 -41.99
C PRO A 389 26.75 27.27 -43.07
N GLU A 390 25.63 26.84 -43.65
CA GLU A 390 24.79 27.72 -44.47
C GLU A 390 23.81 28.53 -43.61
N LEU A 391 24.32 29.60 -42.98
CA LEU A 391 23.49 30.72 -42.52
C LEU A 391 23.12 31.59 -43.71
N ASN A 392 22.03 31.27 -44.39
CA ASN A 392 21.53 32.12 -45.47
C ASN A 392 20.81 33.34 -44.88
N ILE A 393 21.38 34.53 -45.09
CA ILE A 393 20.84 35.80 -44.63
C ILE A 393 19.86 36.32 -45.68
N ASP A 394 18.58 36.41 -45.34
CA ASP A 394 17.67 37.28 -46.08
C ASP A 394 17.48 38.60 -45.31
N ASN A 395 17.52 39.72 -46.03
CA ASN A 395 17.51 41.06 -45.46
C ASN A 395 16.12 41.68 -45.62
N ASN A 396 15.53 42.12 -44.50
CA ASN A 396 14.55 43.20 -44.58
C ASN A 396 14.64 44.11 -43.35
N GLN A 397 15.31 45.25 -43.51
CA GLN A 397 15.35 46.34 -42.54
C GLN A 397 14.81 47.63 -43.16
N GLU A 398 13.51 47.83 -43.00
CA GLU A 398 12.86 49.14 -42.98
C GLU A 398 11.85 49.12 -41.81
N ASN A 399 11.67 50.16 -41.00
CA ASN A 399 12.31 51.47 -40.96
C ASN A 399 12.25 52.04 -39.51
N LEU A 400 13.12 53.01 -39.18
CA LEU A 400 12.98 54.15 -38.23
C LEU A 400 11.95 54.10 -37.06
N SER A 401 12.18 54.61 -35.84
CA SER A 401 13.32 55.24 -35.15
C SER A 401 12.91 55.54 -33.67
N PRO A 402 13.83 55.70 -32.70
CA PRO A 402 13.49 55.85 -31.27
C PRO A 402 13.13 57.29 -30.85
N ILE A 403 12.30 57.45 -29.81
CA ILE A 403 12.06 58.73 -29.11
C ILE A 403 12.24 58.59 -27.58
N GLU A 404 13.32 59.22 -27.12
CA GLU A 404 13.54 59.95 -25.87
C GLU A 404 12.76 59.62 -24.59
N SER A 405 13.54 59.36 -23.53
CA SER A 405 13.16 59.56 -22.13
C SER A 405 12.92 61.04 -21.80
N PHE A 406 11.92 61.35 -20.97
CA PHE A 406 11.83 62.65 -20.30
C PHE A 406 11.39 62.53 -18.83
N ASN A 407 12.19 63.10 -17.92
CA ASN A 407 11.84 63.24 -16.50
C ASN A 407 10.82 64.36 -16.29
N LYS A 408 9.95 64.22 -15.28
CA LYS A 408 9.77 65.29 -14.29
C LYS A 408 9.10 64.86 -12.99
N GLU A 409 9.69 65.30 -11.88
CA GLU A 409 9.02 65.40 -10.58
C GLU A 409 8.06 66.59 -10.57
N ASN A 410 6.96 66.47 -9.81
CA ASN A 410 6.52 67.38 -8.72
C ASN A 410 5.16 66.85 -8.21
N ASN A 411 4.95 66.44 -6.96
CA ASN A 411 5.21 67.05 -5.64
C ASN A 411 4.01 67.87 -5.10
N GLN A 412 3.56 67.50 -3.88
CA GLN A 412 2.70 68.25 -2.94
C GLN A 412 1.31 68.77 -3.39
N ASN A 413 0.24 68.28 -2.75
CA ASN A 413 -0.27 68.95 -1.53
C ASN A 413 -1.38 68.17 -0.77
N THR A 414 -1.30 68.21 0.56
CA THR A 414 -2.41 68.07 1.51
C THR A 414 -3.08 69.45 1.72
N PRO A 415 -4.34 69.58 2.19
CA PRO A 415 -4.74 69.36 3.60
C PRO A 415 -6.13 68.66 3.72
N THR A 416 -6.73 68.44 4.89
CA THR A 416 -6.50 68.97 6.26
C THR A 416 -6.80 67.89 7.30
#